data_AF-A0A2N0QMA1-F1
#
_entry.id   AF-A0A2N0QMA1-F1
#
_cell.length_a   1.000
_cell.length_b   1.000
_cell.length_c   1.000
_cell.angle_alpha   90.00
_cell.angle_beta   90.00
_cell.angle_gamma   90.00
#
_symmetry.space_group_name_H-M   'P 1'
#
loop_
_entity.id
_entity.type
_entity.pdbx_description
1 polymer ?
#
loop_
_entity_poly.entity_id
_entity_poly.type
_entity_poly.pdbx_seq_one_letter_code
_entity_poly.pdbx_strand_id
1 'polypeptide(L)'
;MLFTHFGLSGPAILRCSQFIVKELKKNSGYPVQVKIHTLTDYNEESCYQFLIKLLKEEPKKAVKNVWKNIAPERWLLFLLERAQIDPSLTFNDISQDKIRSIAHELISFTMEVHGTLPLEKAFVTGGGISIKEIEPKTMASKIKKGLYFCGEILDIHGYTGGYNITSALVTGRIAGMSAGQSS
;
A
#
# COMPACT_ATOMS: atom_id res chain seq x y z
N MET A 1 -4.77 -2.96 -5.88
CA MET A 1 -4.65 -3.69 -4.60
C MET A 1 -5.35 -5.02 -4.76
N LEU A 2 -4.88 -6.09 -4.09
CA LEU A 2 -5.47 -7.42 -4.18
C LEU A 2 -5.78 -7.95 -2.77
N PHE A 3 -6.96 -8.53 -2.58
CA PHE A 3 -7.29 -9.32 -1.39
C PHE A 3 -6.88 -10.78 -1.62
N THR A 4 -6.18 -11.38 -0.67
CA THR A 4 -5.73 -12.78 -0.72
C THR A 4 -6.25 -13.55 0.49
N HIS A 5 -6.10 -14.88 0.48
CA HIS A 5 -6.49 -15.75 1.58
C HIS A 5 -5.71 -15.52 2.88
N PHE A 6 -4.64 -14.73 2.86
CA PHE A 6 -3.80 -14.39 4.02
C PHE A 6 -3.70 -12.88 4.27
N GLY A 7 -4.51 -12.05 3.60
CA GLY A 7 -4.56 -10.60 3.83
C GLY A 7 -4.52 -9.78 2.54
N LEU A 8 -3.67 -8.76 2.51
CA LEU A 8 -3.59 -7.78 1.42
C LEU A 8 -2.30 -7.93 0.61
N SER A 9 -2.39 -7.69 -0.70
CA SER A 9 -1.26 -7.75 -1.63
C SER A 9 -1.38 -6.75 -2.78
N GLY A 10 -0.45 -6.82 -3.72
CA GLY A 10 -0.33 -5.95 -4.89
C GLY A 10 0.49 -4.69 -4.64
N PRO A 11 0.78 -3.89 -5.68
CA PRO A 11 1.79 -2.83 -5.63
C PRO A 11 1.59 -1.79 -4.52
N ALA A 12 0.34 -1.38 -4.27
CA ALA A 12 0.02 -0.43 -3.20
C ALA A 12 0.40 -0.98 -1.83
N ILE A 13 0.04 -2.24 -1.55
CA ILE A 13 0.30 -2.88 -0.26
C ILE A 13 1.77 -3.22 -0.09
N LEU A 14 2.46 -3.63 -1.15
CA LEU A 14 3.91 -3.85 -1.14
C LEU A 14 4.69 -2.56 -0.83
N ARG A 15 4.18 -1.40 -1.25
CA ARG A 15 4.74 -0.09 -0.85
C ARG A 15 4.42 0.24 0.60
N CYS A 16 3.24 -0.11 1.09
CA CYS A 16 2.82 0.13 2.47
C CYS A 16 3.48 -0.80 3.50
N SER A 17 3.87 -2.02 3.10
CA SER A 17 4.34 -3.08 4.02
C SER A 17 5.55 -2.66 4.86
N GLN A 18 6.49 -1.90 4.30
CA GLN A 18 7.65 -1.38 5.03
C GLN A 18 7.25 -0.47 6.20
N PHE A 19 6.17 0.30 6.06
CA PHE A 19 5.68 1.18 7.10
C PHE A 19 4.97 0.37 8.18
N ILE A 20 4.20 -0.64 7.79
CA ILE A 20 3.54 -1.57 8.70
C ILE A 20 4.56 -2.29 9.59
N VAL A 21 5.66 -2.80 9.03
CA VAL A 21 6.73 -3.46 9.83
C VAL A 21 7.34 -2.50 10.85
N LYS A 22 7.63 -1.26 10.44
CA LYS A 22 8.20 -0.25 11.33
C LYS A 22 7.22 0.12 12.46
N GLU A 23 5.95 0.25 12.13
CA GLU A 23 4.92 0.64 13.09
C GLU A 23 4.58 -0.51 14.06
N LEU A 24 4.52 -1.75 13.60
CA LEU A 24 4.40 -2.94 14.45
C LEU A 24 5.55 -3.01 15.47
N LYS A 25 6.79 -2.75 15.04
CA LYS A 25 7.95 -2.73 15.95
C LYS A 25 7.86 -1.63 16.99
N LYS A 26 7.45 -0.42 16.61
CA LYS A 26 7.26 0.70 17.56
C LYS A 26 6.14 0.41 18.56
N ASN A 27 5.05 -0.19 18.09
CA ASN A 27 3.88 -0.50 18.89
C ASN A 27 4.00 -1.84 19.61
N SER A 28 5.21 -2.36 19.89
CA SER A 28 5.42 -3.61 20.63
C SER A 28 4.62 -4.81 20.11
N GLY A 29 4.35 -4.86 18.80
CA GLY A 29 3.58 -5.92 18.14
C GLY A 29 2.05 -5.72 18.15
N TYR A 30 1.52 -4.61 18.68
CA TYR A 30 0.09 -4.31 18.56
C TYR A 30 -0.33 -4.11 17.10
N PRO A 31 -1.54 -4.56 16.70
CA PRO A 31 -2.01 -4.47 15.32
C PRO A 31 -1.97 -3.04 14.79
N VAL A 32 -1.65 -2.89 13.51
CA VAL A 32 -1.61 -1.59 12.83
C VAL A 32 -2.90 -1.43 12.03
N GLN A 33 -3.57 -0.30 12.20
CA GLN A 33 -4.75 0.04 11.40
C GLN A 33 -4.32 0.50 10.00
N VAL A 34 -4.87 -0.15 8.98
CA VAL A 34 -4.74 0.26 7.57
C VAL A 34 -6.07 0.84 7.11
N LYS A 35 -5.99 2.02 6.47
CA LYS A 35 -7.13 2.69 5.83
C LYS A 35 -7.10 2.46 4.32
N ILE A 36 -8.21 2.05 3.74
CA ILE A 36 -8.42 1.87 2.30
C ILE A 36 -9.36 2.96 1.80
N HIS A 37 -8.86 3.76 0.86
CA HIS A 37 -9.63 4.80 0.20
C HIS A 37 -9.98 4.33 -1.22
N THR A 38 -11.24 3.93 -1.43
CA THR A 38 -11.71 3.31 -2.69
C THR A 38 -11.83 4.35 -3.81
N LEU A 39 -12.40 5.53 -3.52
CA LEU A 39 -12.67 6.59 -4.50
C LEU A 39 -11.71 7.77 -4.30
N THR A 40 -10.45 7.60 -4.73
CA THR A 40 -9.34 8.50 -4.39
C THR A 40 -9.52 9.96 -4.80
N ASP A 41 -10.41 10.26 -5.74
CA ASP A 41 -10.72 11.62 -6.20
C ASP A 41 -11.74 12.35 -5.31
N TYR A 42 -12.29 11.65 -4.31
CA TYR A 42 -13.36 12.14 -3.45
C TYR A 42 -12.90 12.24 -2.00
N ASN A 43 -13.58 13.07 -1.22
CA ASN A 43 -13.57 13.00 0.24
C ASN A 43 -14.95 12.50 0.70
N GLU A 44 -15.16 12.34 2.01
CA GLU A 44 -16.41 11.79 2.54
C GLU A 44 -17.65 12.59 2.11
N GLU A 45 -17.58 13.92 2.14
CA GLU A 45 -18.71 14.77 1.76
C GLU A 45 -18.93 14.78 0.24
N SER A 46 -17.88 14.88 -0.57
CA SER A 46 -18.03 14.84 -2.03
C SER A 46 -18.47 13.47 -2.53
N CYS A 47 -18.04 12.39 -1.86
CA CYS A 47 -18.52 11.02 -2.10
C CYS A 47 -20.00 10.92 -1.76
N TYR A 48 -20.41 11.39 -0.58
CA TYR A 48 -21.82 11.42 -0.18
C TYR A 48 -22.71 12.13 -1.20
N GLN A 49 -22.33 13.33 -1.64
CA GLN A 49 -23.08 14.09 -2.65
C GLN A 49 -23.13 13.35 -3.99
N PHE A 50 -22.02 12.72 -4.39
CA PHE A 50 -21.95 11.90 -5.60
C PHE A 50 -22.89 10.69 -5.54
N LEU A 51 -22.92 9.96 -4.42
CA LEU A 51 -23.81 8.81 -4.23
C LEU A 51 -25.28 9.20 -4.27
N ILE A 52 -25.65 10.32 -3.62
CA ILE A 52 -27.02 10.85 -3.68
C ILE A 52 -27.41 11.22 -5.11
N LYS A 53 -26.51 11.87 -5.85
CA LYS A 53 -26.77 12.28 -7.23
C LYS A 53 -27.17 11.06 -8.08
N LEU A 54 -26.39 9.98 -8.00
CA LEU A 54 -26.67 8.76 -8.76
C LEU A 54 -28.02 8.12 -8.37
N LEU A 55 -28.34 8.06 -7.07
CA LEU A 55 -29.63 7.52 -6.62
C LEU A 55 -30.83 8.35 -7.08
N LYS A 56 -30.69 9.69 -7.14
CA LYS A 56 -31.74 10.59 -7.64
C LYS A 56 -32.01 10.42 -9.13
N GLU A 57 -31.01 10.06 -9.92
CA GLU A 57 -31.16 9.79 -11.36
C GLU A 57 -31.97 8.51 -11.61
N GLU A 58 -31.90 7.52 -10.71
CA GLU A 58 -32.57 6.22 -10.86
C GLU A 58 -33.32 5.77 -9.58
N PRO A 59 -34.30 6.54 -9.09
CA PRO A 59 -34.82 6.40 -7.72
C PRO A 59 -35.57 5.09 -7.44
N LYS A 60 -36.05 4.41 -8.50
CA LYS A 60 -36.78 3.14 -8.42
C LYS A 60 -35.87 1.91 -8.50
N LYS A 61 -34.58 2.08 -8.84
CA LYS A 61 -33.66 0.94 -8.92
C LYS A 61 -33.06 0.65 -7.55
N ALA A 62 -32.74 -0.63 -7.34
CA ALA A 62 -32.04 -1.07 -6.15
C ALA A 62 -30.66 -0.38 -6.04
N VAL A 63 -30.26 0.02 -4.83
CA VAL A 63 -29.00 0.74 -4.56
C VAL A 63 -27.78 0.02 -5.15
N LYS A 64 -27.74 -1.32 -5.06
CA LYS A 64 -26.65 -2.13 -5.63
C LYS A 64 -26.50 -1.96 -7.14
N ASN A 65 -27.61 -1.77 -7.84
CA ASN A 65 -27.62 -1.64 -9.30
C ASN A 65 -27.21 -0.23 -9.73
N VAL A 66 -27.57 0.78 -8.94
CA VAL A 66 -27.17 2.17 -9.18
C VAL A 66 -25.66 2.34 -8.94
N TRP A 67 -25.14 1.76 -7.85
CA TRP A 67 -23.74 1.92 -7.44
C TRP A 67 -22.78 0.87 -8.01
N LYS A 68 -23.25 -0.08 -8.83
CA LYS A 68 -22.45 -1.21 -9.35
C LYS A 68 -21.15 -0.82 -10.06
N ASN A 69 -21.08 0.39 -10.63
CA ASN A 69 -19.93 0.87 -11.40
C ASN A 69 -18.93 1.66 -10.53
N ILE A 70 -19.22 1.87 -9.25
CA ILE A 70 -18.37 2.64 -8.33
C ILE A 70 -17.16 1.81 -7.89
N ALA A 71 -17.36 0.52 -7.67
CA ALA A 71 -16.32 -0.40 -7.23
C ALA A 71 -16.65 -1.84 -7.67
N PRO A 72 -15.68 -2.78 -7.61
CA PRO A 72 -15.97 -4.19 -7.88
C PRO A 72 -17.13 -4.71 -7.04
N GLU A 73 -18.07 -5.45 -7.65
CA GLU A 73 -19.35 -5.83 -7.04
C GLU A 73 -19.20 -6.47 -5.65
N ARG A 74 -18.28 -7.44 -5.50
CA ARG A 74 -18.04 -8.10 -4.21
C ARG A 74 -17.57 -7.13 -3.12
N TRP A 75 -16.76 -6.14 -3.48
CA TRP A 75 -16.30 -5.11 -2.55
C TRP A 75 -17.44 -4.18 -2.17
N LEU A 76 -18.24 -3.74 -3.14
CA LEU A 76 -19.40 -2.90 -2.89
C LEU A 76 -20.42 -3.58 -1.98
N LEU A 77 -20.79 -4.84 -2.25
CA LEU A 77 -21.73 -5.59 -1.42
C LEU A 77 -21.22 -5.76 0.02
N PHE A 78 -19.93 -6.04 0.19
CA PHE A 78 -19.30 -6.10 1.50
C PHE A 78 -19.36 -4.76 2.26
N LEU A 79 -19.11 -3.64 1.59
CA LEU A 79 -19.22 -2.32 2.21
C LEU A 79 -20.68 -1.95 2.53
N LEU A 80 -21.64 -2.34 1.70
CA LEU A 80 -23.07 -2.18 1.98
C LEU A 80 -23.49 -2.94 3.23
N GLU A 81 -23.02 -4.18 3.39
CA GLU A 81 -23.25 -4.98 4.59
C GLU A 81 -22.66 -4.32 5.84
N ARG A 82 -21.43 -3.80 5.76
CA ARG A 82 -20.80 -3.04 6.85
C ARG A 82 -21.57 -1.77 7.23
N ALA A 83 -22.08 -1.04 6.23
CA ALA A 83 -22.97 0.10 6.42
C ALA A 83 -24.40 -0.30 6.86
N GLN A 84 -24.66 -1.62 6.97
CA GLN A 84 -25.96 -2.21 7.29
C GLN A 84 -27.07 -1.71 6.34
N ILE A 85 -26.79 -1.73 5.04
CA ILE A 85 -27.70 -1.34 3.96
C ILE A 85 -28.14 -2.61 3.25
N ASP A 86 -29.45 -2.82 3.15
CA ASP A 86 -29.97 -3.87 2.26
C ASP A 86 -29.73 -3.46 0.80
N PRO A 87 -28.97 -4.25 0.02
CA PRO A 87 -28.65 -3.95 -1.38
C PRO A 87 -29.87 -3.78 -2.31
N SER A 88 -31.04 -4.26 -1.90
CA SER A 88 -32.29 -4.20 -2.65
C SER A 88 -33.10 -2.91 -2.45
N LEU A 89 -32.76 -2.10 -1.43
CA LEU A 89 -33.44 -0.83 -1.15
C LEU A 89 -33.42 0.11 -2.35
N THR A 90 -34.45 0.94 -2.47
CA THR A 90 -34.50 2.02 -3.47
C THR A 90 -34.10 3.36 -2.84
N PHE A 91 -34.00 4.41 -3.64
CA PHE A 91 -33.67 5.75 -3.13
C PHE A 91 -34.67 6.25 -2.09
N ASN A 92 -35.95 5.87 -2.23
CA ASN A 92 -37.00 6.31 -1.30
C ASN A 92 -36.97 5.56 0.03
N ASP A 93 -36.33 4.38 0.09
CA ASP A 93 -36.33 3.51 1.25
C ASP A 93 -35.01 3.60 2.05
N ILE A 94 -33.97 4.21 1.48
CA ILE A 94 -32.68 4.40 2.14
C ILE A 94 -32.60 5.76 2.85
N SER A 95 -32.19 5.76 4.12
CA SER A 95 -31.99 7.01 4.87
C SER A 95 -30.70 7.72 4.46
N GLN A 96 -30.64 9.04 4.66
CA GLN A 96 -29.43 9.80 4.36
C GLN A 96 -28.25 9.40 5.26
N ASP A 97 -28.49 9.00 6.51
CA ASP A 97 -27.45 8.51 7.41
C ASP A 97 -26.80 7.23 6.88
N LYS A 98 -27.59 6.35 6.25
CA LYS A 98 -27.06 5.15 5.58
C LYS A 98 -26.19 5.53 4.39
N ILE A 99 -26.60 6.52 3.59
CA ILE A 99 -25.79 7.01 2.47
C ILE A 99 -24.47 7.64 2.99
N ARG A 100 -24.50 8.36 4.12
CA ARG A 100 -23.28 8.86 4.78
C ARG A 100 -22.39 7.73 5.28
N SER A 101 -22.98 6.68 5.86
CA SER A 101 -22.24 5.51 6.35
C SER A 101 -21.50 4.78 5.22
N ILE A 102 -22.14 4.54 4.08
CA ILE A 102 -21.46 3.92 2.93
C ILE A 102 -20.41 4.85 2.31
N ALA A 103 -20.64 6.17 2.29
CA ALA A 103 -19.62 7.13 1.86
C ALA A 103 -18.39 7.07 2.78
N HIS A 104 -18.59 7.00 4.10
CA HIS A 104 -17.50 6.80 5.05
C HIS A 104 -16.78 5.47 4.80
N GLU A 105 -17.49 4.36 4.61
CA GLU A 105 -16.87 3.07 4.31
C GLU A 105 -16.10 3.09 2.97
N LEU A 106 -16.57 3.78 1.94
CA LEU A 106 -15.84 3.90 0.67
C LEU A 106 -14.54 4.71 0.78
N ILE A 107 -14.50 5.70 1.66
CA ILE A 107 -13.38 6.66 1.78
C ILE A 107 -12.41 6.29 2.92
N SER A 108 -12.95 5.72 3.98
CA SER A 108 -12.34 5.54 5.30
C SER A 108 -12.49 4.13 5.84
N PHE A 109 -12.73 3.12 5.00
CA PHE A 109 -12.66 1.71 5.42
C PHE A 109 -11.35 1.44 6.16
N THR A 110 -11.46 0.86 7.35
CA THR A 110 -10.31 0.48 8.16
C THR A 110 -10.32 -1.01 8.46
N MET A 111 -9.12 -1.58 8.53
CA MET A 111 -8.90 -2.94 9.02
C MET A 111 -7.59 -3.03 9.79
N GLU A 112 -7.52 -3.97 10.72
CA GLU A 112 -6.30 -4.26 11.46
C GLU A 112 -5.41 -5.22 10.68
N VAL A 113 -4.11 -4.92 10.68
CA VAL A 113 -3.06 -5.78 10.14
C VAL A 113 -2.17 -6.24 11.28
N HIS A 114 -2.14 -7.56 11.48
CA HIS A 114 -1.44 -8.20 12.60
C HIS A 114 0.01 -8.59 12.27
N GLY A 115 0.44 -8.44 11.02
CA GLY A 115 1.78 -8.84 10.60
C GLY A 115 2.03 -8.69 9.11
N THR A 116 3.26 -9.02 8.70
CA THR A 116 3.66 -9.11 7.30
C THR A 116 4.22 -10.50 7.00
N LEU A 117 4.25 -10.89 5.73
CA LEU A 117 4.90 -12.13 5.32
C LEU A 117 6.40 -12.13 5.71
N PRO A 118 7.00 -13.33 5.94
CA PRO A 118 8.42 -13.45 6.26
C PRO A 118 9.33 -12.86 5.19
N LEU A 119 10.55 -12.49 5.58
CA LEU A 119 11.57 -11.93 4.70
C LEU A 119 11.88 -12.82 3.48
N GLU A 120 11.80 -14.14 3.64
CA GLU A 120 11.98 -15.14 2.56
C GLU A 120 10.97 -14.97 1.41
N LYS A 121 9.82 -14.35 1.67
CA LYS A 121 8.79 -14.02 0.67
C LYS A 121 8.76 -12.54 0.32
N ALA A 122 9.69 -11.74 0.84
CA ALA A 122 9.81 -10.33 0.53
C ALA A 122 10.51 -10.15 -0.83
N PHE A 123 10.04 -9.18 -1.62
CA PHE A 123 10.64 -8.86 -2.91
C PHE A 123 11.97 -8.09 -2.80
N VAL A 124 12.21 -7.45 -1.65
CA VAL A 124 13.39 -6.63 -1.36
C VAL A 124 13.69 -6.74 0.13
N THR A 125 14.97 -6.83 0.47
CA THR A 125 15.44 -6.84 1.84
C THR A 125 15.58 -5.40 2.35
N GLY A 126 14.88 -5.04 3.43
CA GLY A 126 15.06 -3.75 4.10
C GLY A 126 16.17 -3.84 5.15
N GLY A 127 17.37 -3.34 4.84
CA GLY A 127 18.55 -3.35 5.70
C GLY A 127 19.82 -3.74 4.93
N GLY A 128 20.96 -3.78 5.60
CA GLY A 128 22.24 -4.15 4.97
C GLY A 128 23.41 -3.45 5.64
N ILE A 129 24.53 -3.39 4.94
CA ILE A 129 25.71 -2.65 5.37
C ILE A 129 25.39 -1.16 5.35
N SER A 130 25.61 -0.51 6.49
CA SER A 130 25.35 0.92 6.68
C SER A 130 26.08 1.75 5.63
N ILE A 131 25.33 2.50 4.82
CA ILE A 131 25.92 3.43 3.83
C ILE A 131 26.76 4.53 4.47
N LYS A 132 26.62 4.78 5.78
CA LYS A 132 27.47 5.72 6.52
C LYS A 132 28.93 5.25 6.57
N GLU A 133 29.15 3.94 6.52
CA GLU A 133 30.46 3.29 6.57
C GLU A 133 31.09 3.09 5.18
N ILE A 134 30.43 3.58 4.12
CA ILE A 134 30.86 3.45 2.73
C ILE A 134 31.23 4.82 2.18
N GLU A 135 32.31 4.89 1.40
CA GLU A 135 32.70 6.08 0.63
C GLU A 135 31.84 6.17 -0.65
N PRO A 136 30.96 7.17 -0.80
CA PRO A 136 29.99 7.21 -1.90
C PRO A 136 30.60 7.29 -3.30
N LYS A 137 31.82 7.82 -3.45
CA LYS A 137 32.44 7.94 -4.77
C LYS A 137 33.14 6.67 -5.25
N THR A 138 33.51 5.79 -4.33
CA THR A 138 34.32 4.60 -4.64
C THR A 138 33.65 3.29 -4.25
N MET A 139 32.58 3.35 -3.45
CA MET A 139 31.96 2.21 -2.80
C MET A 139 32.91 1.42 -1.87
N ALA A 140 34.02 2.03 -1.45
CA ALA A 140 34.98 1.41 -0.54
C ALA A 140 34.49 1.47 0.91
N SER A 141 34.86 0.47 1.70
CA SER A 141 34.68 0.49 3.15
C SER A 141 35.57 1.58 3.77
N LYS A 142 34.99 2.40 4.64
CA LYS A 142 35.74 3.36 5.48
C LYS A 142 36.50 2.66 6.62
N ILE A 143 36.15 1.41 6.92
CA ILE A 143 36.71 0.65 8.04
C ILE A 143 37.85 -0.26 7.58
N LYS A 144 37.66 -0.98 6.46
CA LYS A 144 38.64 -1.93 5.94
C LYS A 144 39.12 -1.51 4.56
N LYS A 145 40.39 -1.12 4.48
CA LYS A 145 41.05 -0.83 3.19
C LYS A 145 41.03 -2.08 2.28
N GLY A 146 40.79 -1.86 0.99
CA GLY A 146 40.72 -2.91 -0.03
C GLY A 146 39.40 -3.67 -0.08
N LEU A 147 38.41 -3.31 0.76
CA LEU A 147 37.08 -3.92 0.77
C LEU A 147 36.07 -2.97 0.13
N TYR A 148 35.24 -3.49 -0.78
CA TYR A 148 34.22 -2.74 -1.51
C TYR A 148 32.89 -3.47 -1.46
N PHE A 149 31.78 -2.72 -1.51
CA PHE A 149 30.43 -3.27 -1.44
C PHE A 149 29.56 -2.70 -2.54
N CYS A 150 28.63 -3.50 -3.07
CA CYS A 150 27.71 -3.08 -4.11
C CYS A 150 26.44 -3.93 -4.10
N GLY A 151 25.39 -3.45 -4.76
CA GLY A 151 24.12 -4.18 -4.84
C GLY A 151 23.33 -4.16 -3.54
N GLU A 152 22.44 -5.15 -3.40
CA GLU A 152 21.43 -5.23 -2.33
C GLU A 152 22.02 -5.56 -0.95
N ILE A 153 23.33 -5.87 -0.85
CA ILE A 153 23.99 -6.03 0.45
C ILE A 153 24.18 -4.70 1.19
N LEU A 154 24.16 -3.59 0.45
CA LEU A 154 24.15 -2.24 1.03
C LEU A 154 22.75 -1.94 1.57
N ASP A 155 22.66 -1.12 2.63
CA ASP A 155 21.39 -0.59 3.13
C ASP A 155 20.82 0.46 2.17
N ILE A 156 20.49 0.03 0.95
CA ILE A 156 19.90 0.80 -0.14
C ILE A 156 18.78 -0.05 -0.74
N HIS A 157 17.55 0.43 -0.64
CA HIS A 157 16.39 -0.19 -1.26
C HIS A 157 15.59 0.86 -2.02
N GLY A 158 15.27 0.55 -3.26
CA GLY A 158 14.36 1.30 -4.11
C GLY A 158 12.96 0.68 -4.11
N TYR A 159 11.98 1.48 -4.53
CA TYR A 159 10.64 0.96 -4.83
C TYR A 159 10.68 -0.03 -6.01
N THR A 160 9.59 -0.77 -6.19
CA THR A 160 9.39 -1.57 -7.41
C THR A 160 9.40 -0.68 -8.66
N GLY A 161 9.98 -1.16 -9.76
CA GLY A 161 10.07 -0.41 -11.02
C GLY A 161 11.50 -0.23 -11.56
N GLY A 162 12.42 -1.14 -11.24
CA GLY A 162 13.79 -1.13 -11.76
C GLY A 162 14.82 -0.44 -10.88
N TYR A 163 14.42 0.33 -9.87
CA TYR A 163 15.34 1.08 -9.00
C TYR A 163 16.38 0.21 -8.29
N ASN A 164 16.02 -0.99 -7.83
CA ASN A 164 16.98 -1.91 -7.21
C ASN A 164 18.03 -2.41 -8.20
N ILE A 165 17.63 -2.72 -9.44
CA ILE A 165 18.56 -3.11 -10.51
C ILE A 165 19.46 -1.93 -10.89
N THR A 166 18.90 -0.73 -11.00
CA THR A 166 19.68 0.50 -11.24
C THR A 166 20.73 0.71 -10.16
N SER A 167 20.34 0.61 -8.88
CA SER A 167 21.25 0.71 -7.74
C SER A 167 22.38 -0.33 -7.84
N ALA A 168 22.02 -1.59 -8.10
CA ALA A 168 22.99 -2.68 -8.17
C ALA A 168 24.00 -2.49 -9.32
N LEU A 169 23.54 -2.10 -10.50
CA LEU A 169 24.41 -1.87 -11.66
C LEU A 169 25.34 -0.66 -11.46
N VAL A 170 24.80 0.45 -10.92
CA VAL A 170 25.58 1.67 -10.69
C VAL A 170 26.64 1.45 -9.62
N THR A 171 26.25 0.92 -8.46
CA THR A 171 27.18 0.66 -7.36
C THR A 171 28.21 -0.40 -7.74
N GLY A 172 27.80 -1.44 -8.47
CA GLY A 172 28.69 -2.50 -8.97
C GLY A 172 29.77 -1.96 -9.91
N ARG A 173 29.40 -1.09 -10.84
CA ARG A 173 30.36 -0.44 -11.75
C ARG A 173 31.37 0.41 -10.99
N ILE A 174 30.90 1.25 -10.06
CA ILE A 174 31.77 2.15 -9.28
C ILE A 174 32.74 1.36 -8.40
N ALA A 175 32.24 0.33 -7.70
CA ALA A 175 33.06 -0.55 -6.87
C ALA A 175 34.14 -1.26 -7.70
N GLY A 176 33.76 -1.85 -8.84
CA GLY A 176 34.69 -2.56 -9.72
C GLY A 176 35.77 -1.65 -10.32
N MET A 177 35.40 -0.47 -10.82
CA MET A 177 36.37 0.50 -11.35
C MET A 177 37.34 0.99 -10.27
N SER A 178 36.83 1.27 -9.07
CA SER A 178 37.63 1.77 -7.95
C SER A 178 38.58 0.72 -7.40
N ALA A 179 38.13 -0.53 -7.30
CA ALA A 179 38.98 -1.66 -6.92
C ALA A 179 40.11 -1.87 -7.93
N GLY A 180 39.81 -1.87 -9.23
CA GLY A 180 40.79 -2.06 -10.29
C GLY A 180 41.83 -0.93 -10.39
N GLN A 181 41.47 0.32 -10.07
CA GLN A 181 42.42 1.45 -10.01
C GLN A 181 43.29 1.46 -8.75
N SER A 182 42.84 0.79 -7.69
CA SER A 182 43.56 0.71 -6.40
C SER A 182 44.46 -0.53 -6.31
N SER A 183 44.52 -1.33 -7.38
CA SER A 183 45.30 -2.57 -7.51
C SER A 183 46.70 -2.33 -8.07
#